data_AF-A0A0E9N9U1-F1
#
_entry.id   AF-A0A0E9N9U1-F1
#
_cell.length_a   1.000
_cell.length_b   1.000
_cell.length_c   1.000
_cell.angle_alpha   90.00
_cell.angle_beta   90.00
_cell.angle_gamma   90.00
#
_symmetry.space_group_name_H-M   'P 1'
#
loop_
_entity.id
_entity.type
_entity.pdbx_description
1 polymer ?
#
loop_
_entity_poly.entity_id
_entity_poly.type
_entity_poly.pdbx_seq_one_letter_code
_entity_poly.pdbx_strand_id
1 'polypeptide(L)'
;MYSSPWPCVNWAYGTAEREGWWGPPSATIDWCEENYVISSFIAEFINTTTNLGFMVLALFLIVNTIKQGHETRMIITALGFMLVGLGSFLFHASLLYKYQLLDELPMVYSTCIQVWSVFEYETSKTVSVLIGLGVFAIAAIVTFVYLIILDPMFHQVAYAALSVAVLGRSIWQMYKEVKPAKSRKELLRMVVTGISSFLFGFLLWNIDNEACSTLRSWRHVVGIPWGFLLELHGWWHIFTGLGVYYYIVFLEYLRIHLLGTQDQFACIWSIGGIIPHVDRIKPKPTKSTANGFIANGHVSNGHAKARTTQSETRTPQTRSRTRKA
;
A
#
# COMPACT_ATOMS: atom_id res chain seq x y z
N MET A 1 -21.01 -17.16 -40.25
CA MET A 1 -19.59 -16.95 -39.91
C MET A 1 -19.20 -15.56 -40.34
N TYR A 2 -19.15 -14.60 -39.41
CA TYR A 2 -18.55 -13.29 -39.68
C TYR A 2 -17.06 -13.41 -39.34
N SER A 3 -16.24 -13.49 -40.37
CA SER A 3 -14.78 -13.42 -40.25
C SER A 3 -14.38 -12.01 -39.80
N SER A 4 -13.74 -11.92 -38.63
CA SER A 4 -13.19 -10.68 -38.08
C SER A 4 -12.21 -10.03 -39.07
N PRO A 5 -12.31 -8.71 -39.34
CA PRO A 5 -11.44 -8.01 -40.29
C PRO A 5 -9.98 -7.84 -39.81
N TRP A 6 -9.62 -8.36 -38.63
CA TRP A 6 -8.29 -8.22 -38.02
C TRP A 6 -7.62 -9.57 -37.69
N PRO A 7 -7.30 -10.42 -38.69
CA PRO A 7 -6.85 -11.79 -38.44
C PRO A 7 -5.48 -11.93 -37.76
N CYS A 8 -4.70 -10.86 -37.60
CA CYS A 8 -3.34 -10.93 -37.04
C CYS A 8 -3.23 -10.50 -35.56
N VAL A 9 -4.28 -9.92 -34.97
CA VAL A 9 -4.26 -9.39 -33.57
C VAL A 9 -5.52 -9.77 -32.81
N ASN A 10 -6.23 -10.81 -33.26
CA ASN A 10 -7.48 -11.21 -32.63
C ASN A 10 -7.58 -12.74 -32.60
N TRP A 11 -7.40 -13.33 -31.43
CA TRP A 11 -7.64 -14.75 -31.21
C TRP A 11 -8.99 -14.97 -30.54
N ALA A 12 -9.58 -16.15 -30.74
CA ALA A 12 -10.81 -16.51 -30.06
C ALA A 12 -10.61 -16.47 -28.54
N TYR A 13 -11.61 -15.94 -27.83
CA TYR A 13 -11.69 -16.10 -26.39
C TYR A 13 -12.03 -17.58 -26.11
N GLY A 14 -11.15 -18.27 -25.39
CA GLY A 14 -11.30 -19.70 -25.10
C GLY A 14 -12.50 -20.00 -24.22
N THR A 15 -12.81 -21.27 -24.05
CA THR A 15 -13.92 -21.73 -23.19
C THR A 15 -13.40 -22.09 -21.81
N ALA A 16 -14.16 -21.79 -20.77
CA ALA A 16 -13.80 -22.15 -19.40
C ALA A 16 -13.57 -23.66 -19.25
N GLU A 17 -12.49 -24.04 -18.56
CA GLU A 17 -12.23 -25.42 -18.16
C GLU A 17 -12.67 -25.66 -16.71
N ARG A 18 -13.20 -26.86 -16.43
CA ARG A 18 -13.73 -27.22 -15.10
C ARG A 18 -12.64 -27.58 -14.09
N GLU A 19 -11.44 -27.96 -14.54
CA GLU A 19 -10.36 -28.42 -13.68
C GLU A 19 -9.02 -27.99 -14.29
N GLY A 20 -8.28 -27.15 -13.56
CA GLY A 20 -6.92 -26.76 -13.91
C GLY A 20 -5.89 -27.40 -12.99
N TRP A 21 -4.66 -26.91 -13.04
CA TRP A 21 -3.51 -27.45 -12.30
C TRP A 21 -3.73 -27.58 -10.78
N TRP A 22 -4.48 -26.63 -10.18
CA TRP A 22 -4.69 -26.57 -8.72
C TRP A 22 -5.83 -27.46 -8.22
N GLY A 23 -6.48 -28.21 -9.12
CA GLY A 23 -7.68 -29.00 -8.82
C GLY A 23 -8.97 -28.18 -8.91
N PRO A 24 -10.11 -28.74 -8.46
CA PRO A 24 -11.39 -28.05 -8.52
C PRO A 24 -11.44 -26.83 -7.57
N PRO A 25 -12.11 -25.73 -7.99
CA PRO A 25 -12.34 -24.58 -7.11
C PRO A 25 -12.99 -24.99 -5.79
N SER A 26 -12.48 -24.46 -4.68
CA SER A 26 -13.00 -24.69 -3.32
C SER A 26 -13.39 -23.41 -2.59
N ALA A 27 -13.06 -22.25 -3.16
CA ALA A 27 -13.46 -20.94 -2.68
C ALA A 27 -14.99 -20.78 -2.66
N THR A 28 -15.47 -19.87 -1.81
CA THR A 28 -16.91 -19.57 -1.71
C THR A 28 -17.40 -18.66 -2.83
N ILE A 29 -16.48 -18.03 -3.57
CA ILE A 29 -16.75 -17.15 -4.71
C ILE A 29 -15.87 -17.52 -5.89
N ASP A 30 -16.45 -17.43 -7.08
CA ASP A 30 -15.83 -17.51 -8.41
C ASP A 30 -16.27 -16.26 -9.19
N TRP A 31 -15.36 -15.53 -9.84
CA TRP A 31 -15.68 -14.23 -10.42
C TRP A 31 -16.11 -14.34 -11.89
N CYS A 32 -16.33 -13.20 -12.55
CA CYS A 32 -16.83 -13.21 -13.91
C CYS A 32 -15.79 -13.65 -14.94
N GLU A 33 -14.49 -13.55 -14.68
CA GLU A 33 -13.48 -14.04 -15.62
C GLU A 33 -13.66 -15.56 -15.83
N GLU A 34 -13.48 -16.05 -17.06
CA GLU A 34 -13.63 -17.49 -17.32
C GLU A 34 -12.37 -18.27 -16.94
N ASN A 35 -12.58 -19.33 -16.16
CA ASN A 35 -11.51 -20.11 -15.55
C ASN A 35 -10.67 -20.89 -16.59
N TYR A 36 -9.34 -20.76 -16.45
CA TYR A 36 -8.30 -21.46 -17.20
C TYR A 36 -8.32 -21.23 -18.72
N VAL A 37 -8.92 -20.12 -19.18
CA VAL A 37 -9.04 -19.81 -20.62
C VAL A 37 -7.68 -19.52 -21.29
N ILE A 38 -6.76 -18.87 -20.59
CA ILE A 38 -5.46 -18.48 -21.12
C ILE A 38 -4.36 -19.48 -20.74
N SER A 39 -4.46 -20.09 -19.56
CA SER A 39 -3.47 -20.99 -19.00
C SER A 39 -4.14 -22.01 -18.10
N SER A 40 -3.74 -23.28 -18.20
CA SER A 40 -4.20 -24.33 -17.28
C SER A 40 -3.64 -24.18 -15.85
N PHE A 41 -2.66 -23.29 -15.65
CA PHE A 41 -2.05 -23.03 -14.33
C PHE A 41 -2.67 -21.84 -13.58
N ILE A 42 -3.31 -20.90 -14.30
CA ILE A 42 -3.87 -19.67 -13.73
C ILE A 42 -5.36 -19.65 -14.05
N ALA A 43 -6.21 -19.76 -13.03
CA ALA A 43 -7.66 -19.81 -13.19
C ALA A 43 -8.19 -18.52 -13.84
N GLU A 44 -8.05 -17.37 -13.18
CA GLU A 44 -8.50 -16.09 -13.71
C GLU A 44 -7.28 -15.24 -14.10
N PHE A 45 -6.91 -15.25 -15.38
CA PHE A 45 -5.62 -14.74 -15.85
C PHE A 45 -5.45 -13.23 -15.62
N ILE A 46 -6.45 -12.45 -15.98
CA ILE A 46 -6.41 -10.99 -15.85
C ILE A 46 -6.56 -10.59 -14.39
N ASN A 47 -7.50 -11.17 -13.65
CA ASN A 47 -7.64 -10.94 -12.20
C ASN A 47 -6.35 -11.31 -11.44
N THR A 48 -5.66 -12.38 -11.83
CA THR A 48 -4.36 -12.73 -11.25
C THR A 48 -3.27 -11.71 -11.61
N THR A 49 -3.10 -11.39 -12.89
CA THR A 49 -1.95 -10.60 -13.34
C THR A 49 -2.06 -9.12 -13.00
N THR A 50 -3.28 -8.57 -12.89
CA THR A 50 -3.47 -7.16 -12.46
C THR A 50 -3.00 -6.92 -11.03
N ASN A 51 -2.98 -7.94 -10.17
CA ASN A 51 -2.40 -7.87 -8.83
C ASN A 51 -0.89 -7.62 -8.81
N LEU A 52 -0.17 -7.85 -9.91
CA LEU A 52 1.24 -7.45 -10.02
C LEU A 52 1.42 -5.94 -9.91
N GLY A 53 0.48 -5.14 -10.43
CA GLY A 53 0.48 -3.68 -10.27
C GLY A 53 0.37 -3.26 -8.81
N PHE A 54 -0.53 -3.93 -8.08
CA PHE A 54 -0.72 -3.77 -6.64
C PHE A 54 0.59 -4.06 -5.87
N MET A 55 1.25 -5.17 -6.19
CA MET A 55 2.52 -5.57 -5.57
C MET A 55 3.68 -4.64 -5.92
N VAL A 56 3.75 -4.12 -7.15
CA VAL A 56 4.78 -3.15 -7.55
C VAL A 56 4.65 -1.86 -6.76
N LEU A 57 3.43 -1.35 -6.57
CA LEU A 57 3.17 -0.17 -5.74
C LEU A 57 3.56 -0.42 -4.27
N ALA A 58 3.24 -1.60 -3.73
CA ALA A 58 3.63 -1.99 -2.38
C ALA A 58 5.16 -2.09 -2.22
N LEU A 59 5.85 -2.67 -3.19
CA LEU A 59 7.31 -2.75 -3.19
C LEU A 59 7.94 -1.35 -3.22
N PHE A 60 7.42 -0.47 -4.07
CA PHE A 60 7.86 0.93 -4.12
C PHE A 60 7.69 1.62 -2.76
N LEU A 61 6.53 1.46 -2.10
CA LEU A 61 6.31 1.97 -0.74
C LEU A 61 7.31 1.42 0.26
N ILE A 62 7.55 0.11 0.28
CA ILE A 62 8.50 -0.53 1.21
C ILE A 62 9.90 0.06 1.02
N VAL A 63 10.39 0.09 -0.22
CA VAL A 63 11.72 0.61 -0.56
C VAL A 63 11.83 2.08 -0.20
N ASN A 64 10.83 2.90 -0.55
CA ASN A 64 10.85 4.32 -0.21
C ASN A 64 10.80 4.54 1.30
N THR A 65 9.93 3.84 2.01
CA THR A 65 9.76 3.95 3.46
C THR A 65 11.09 3.70 4.20
N ILE A 66 11.80 2.63 3.81
CA ILE A 66 13.11 2.27 4.35
C ILE A 66 14.16 3.33 3.98
N LYS A 67 14.25 3.69 2.70
CA LYS A 67 15.29 4.60 2.19
C LYS A 67 15.23 5.99 2.81
N GLN A 68 14.03 6.50 3.06
CA GLN A 68 13.83 7.85 3.59
C GLN A 68 13.82 7.88 5.13
N GLY A 69 13.87 6.71 5.77
CA GLY A 69 13.94 6.57 7.23
C GLY A 69 12.63 6.97 7.92
N HIS A 70 11.51 6.49 7.39
CA HIS A 70 10.19 6.61 8.01
C HIS A 70 10.03 5.60 9.16
N GLU A 71 9.03 5.80 10.01
CA GLU A 71 8.79 4.92 11.16
C GLU A 71 8.47 3.48 10.75
N THR A 72 8.93 2.50 11.54
CA THR A 72 8.72 1.06 11.30
C THR A 72 7.26 0.68 11.03
N ARG A 73 6.30 1.36 11.67
CA ARG A 73 4.88 1.10 11.43
C ARG A 73 4.44 1.34 9.99
N MET A 74 5.05 2.31 9.28
CA MET A 74 4.76 2.55 7.86
C MET A 74 5.31 1.40 7.01
N ILE A 75 6.46 0.82 7.40
CA ILE A 75 7.01 -0.39 6.75
C ILE A 75 6.05 -1.56 6.94
N ILE A 76 5.54 -1.76 8.16
CA ILE A 76 4.58 -2.84 8.46
C ILE A 76 3.28 -2.64 7.67
N THR A 77 2.77 -1.41 7.57
CA THR A 77 1.60 -1.08 6.73
C THR A 77 1.86 -1.41 5.26
N ALA A 78 3.02 -1.06 4.71
CA ALA A 78 3.38 -1.37 3.33
C ALA A 78 3.58 -2.88 3.08
N LEU A 79 4.09 -3.62 4.06
CA LEU A 79 4.15 -5.09 4.02
C LEU A 79 2.76 -5.73 4.07
N GLY A 80 1.83 -5.18 4.87
CA GLY A 80 0.43 -5.60 4.88
C GLY A 80 -0.24 -5.38 3.52
N PHE A 81 0.03 -4.24 2.88
CA PHE A 81 -0.41 -3.97 1.51
C PHE A 81 0.18 -4.99 0.52
N MET A 82 1.49 -5.28 0.58
CA MET A 82 2.09 -6.36 -0.24
C MET A 82 1.40 -7.73 -0.01
N LEU A 83 1.07 -8.05 1.24
CA LEU A 83 0.44 -9.32 1.59
C LEU A 83 -0.96 -9.46 0.99
N VAL A 84 -1.77 -8.39 0.95
CA VAL A 84 -3.07 -8.38 0.26
C VAL A 84 -2.89 -8.67 -1.22
N GLY A 85 -1.98 -7.97 -1.91
CA GLY A 85 -1.74 -8.20 -3.33
C GLY A 85 -1.25 -9.61 -3.64
N LEU A 86 -0.40 -10.19 -2.79
CA LEU A 86 0.05 -11.58 -2.91
C LEU A 86 -1.09 -12.57 -2.65
N GLY A 87 -1.93 -12.31 -1.65
CA GLY A 87 -3.10 -13.10 -1.33
C GLY A 87 -4.07 -13.16 -2.50
N SER A 88 -4.45 -11.99 -3.02
CA SER A 88 -5.31 -11.85 -4.20
C SER A 88 -4.71 -12.57 -5.42
N PHE A 89 -3.41 -12.37 -5.70
CA PHE A 89 -2.72 -13.09 -6.79
C PHE A 89 -2.88 -14.61 -6.66
N LEU A 90 -2.61 -15.17 -5.46
CA LEU A 90 -2.70 -16.61 -5.23
C LEU A 90 -4.13 -17.12 -5.26
N PHE A 91 -5.09 -16.31 -4.80
CA PHE A 91 -6.51 -16.63 -4.84
C PHE A 91 -6.98 -16.73 -6.29
N HIS A 92 -6.84 -15.68 -7.10
CA HIS A 92 -7.29 -15.69 -8.50
C HIS A 92 -6.53 -16.70 -9.37
N ALA A 93 -5.30 -17.04 -9.01
CA ALA A 93 -4.55 -18.07 -9.74
C ALA A 93 -5.11 -19.48 -9.53
N SER A 94 -5.80 -19.75 -8.41
CA SER A 94 -6.11 -21.12 -7.98
C SER A 94 -7.56 -21.37 -7.55
N LEU A 95 -8.31 -20.33 -7.19
CA LEU A 95 -9.68 -20.39 -6.64
C LEU A 95 -9.83 -21.34 -5.44
N LEU A 96 -8.79 -21.43 -4.61
CA LEU A 96 -8.81 -22.25 -3.39
C LEU A 96 -9.17 -21.41 -2.17
N TYR A 97 -10.04 -21.95 -1.31
CA TYR A 97 -10.52 -21.27 -0.11
C TYR A 97 -9.40 -20.79 0.82
N LYS A 98 -8.32 -21.58 0.95
CA LYS A 98 -7.15 -21.19 1.76
C LYS A 98 -6.47 -19.90 1.27
N TYR A 99 -6.52 -19.61 -0.03
CA TYR A 99 -5.96 -18.40 -0.61
C TYR A 99 -6.98 -17.27 -0.66
N GLN A 100 -8.27 -17.57 -0.77
CA GLN A 100 -9.34 -16.59 -0.50
C GLN A 100 -9.17 -15.97 0.89
N LEU A 101 -8.91 -16.79 1.92
CA LEU A 101 -8.60 -16.29 3.27
C LEU A 101 -7.34 -15.41 3.30
N LEU A 102 -6.34 -15.71 2.45
CA LEU A 102 -5.10 -14.94 2.35
C LEU A 102 -5.30 -13.62 1.59
N ASP A 103 -6.30 -13.53 0.73
CA ASP A 103 -6.70 -12.28 0.07
C ASP A 103 -7.47 -11.38 1.05
N GLU A 104 -8.56 -11.91 1.62
CA GLU A 104 -9.53 -11.13 2.38
C GLU A 104 -9.04 -10.76 3.78
N LEU A 105 -8.53 -11.71 4.57
CA LEU A 105 -8.21 -11.44 5.98
C LEU A 105 -7.08 -10.42 6.17
N PRO A 106 -5.99 -10.44 5.36
CA PRO A 106 -4.96 -9.41 5.45
C PRO A 106 -5.45 -7.99 5.20
N MET A 107 -6.56 -7.78 4.48
CA MET A 107 -7.16 -6.45 4.33
C MET A 107 -7.58 -5.87 5.69
N VAL A 108 -8.20 -6.70 6.53
CA VAL A 108 -8.61 -6.33 7.90
C VAL A 108 -7.38 -6.10 8.77
N TYR A 109 -6.44 -7.05 8.79
CA TYR A 109 -5.24 -6.98 9.64
C TYR A 109 -4.35 -5.78 9.33
N SER A 110 -4.20 -5.45 8.05
CA SER A 110 -3.42 -4.29 7.59
C SER A 110 -4.10 -2.98 7.99
N THR A 111 -5.43 -2.94 7.96
CA THR A 111 -6.21 -1.75 8.36
C THR A 111 -6.17 -1.56 9.87
N CYS A 112 -6.17 -2.65 10.65
CA CYS A 112 -5.99 -2.61 12.10
C CYS A 112 -4.70 -1.89 12.54
N ILE A 113 -3.59 -2.11 11.84
CA ILE A 113 -2.32 -1.39 12.11
C ILE A 113 -2.50 0.12 11.94
N GLN A 114 -3.27 0.54 10.93
CA GLN A 114 -3.51 1.94 10.62
C GLN A 114 -4.48 2.57 11.61
N VAL A 115 -5.52 1.85 12.00
CA VAL A 115 -6.46 2.26 13.07
C VAL A 115 -5.69 2.50 14.36
N TRP A 116 -4.87 1.55 14.80
CA TRP A 116 -4.01 1.76 15.96
C TRP A 116 -3.15 3.02 15.79
N SER A 117 -2.45 3.15 14.67
CA SER A 117 -1.52 4.26 14.40
C SER A 117 -2.19 5.65 14.41
N VAL A 118 -3.43 5.75 13.92
CA VAL A 118 -4.20 6.99 13.81
C VAL A 118 -4.87 7.34 15.14
N PHE A 119 -5.46 6.36 15.82
CA PHE A 119 -6.23 6.59 17.05
C PHE A 119 -5.35 6.76 18.29
N GLU A 120 -4.11 6.26 18.28
CA GLU A 120 -3.19 6.44 19.41
C GLU A 120 -2.59 7.85 19.53
N TYR A 121 -2.76 8.70 18.51
CA TYR A 121 -2.18 10.05 18.49
C TYR A 121 -2.63 10.90 19.69
N GLU A 122 -1.67 11.55 20.36
CA GLU A 122 -1.84 12.34 21.60
C GLU A 122 -2.43 11.56 22.79
N THR A 123 -2.33 10.22 22.79
CA THR A 123 -2.79 9.39 23.92
C THR A 123 -1.65 8.96 24.84
N SER A 124 -1.97 8.52 26.06
CA SER A 124 -0.98 7.93 26.96
C SER A 124 -0.55 6.54 26.46
N LYS A 125 0.65 6.08 26.84
CA LYS A 125 1.14 4.74 26.48
C LYS A 125 0.15 3.63 26.87
N THR A 126 -0.51 3.76 28.03
CA THR A 126 -1.53 2.81 28.48
C THR A 126 -2.72 2.79 27.53
N VAL A 127 -3.22 3.97 27.12
CA VAL A 127 -4.35 4.07 26.18
C VAL A 127 -3.96 3.53 24.79
N SER A 128 -2.77 3.84 24.28
CA SER A 128 -2.26 3.27 23.02
C SER A 128 -2.22 1.74 23.04
N VAL A 129 -1.78 1.12 24.14
CA VAL A 129 -1.80 -0.34 24.32
C VAL A 129 -3.23 -0.88 24.35
N LEU A 130 -4.15 -0.22 25.07
CA LEU A 130 -5.56 -0.63 25.12
C LEU A 130 -6.23 -0.54 23.74
N ILE A 131 -5.93 0.50 22.95
CA ILE A 131 -6.40 0.62 21.57
C ILE A 131 -5.85 -0.56 20.74
N GLY A 132 -4.56 -0.87 20.86
CA GLY A 132 -3.95 -2.00 20.15
C GLY A 132 -4.59 -3.34 20.50
N LEU A 133 -4.83 -3.61 21.79
CA LEU A 133 -5.53 -4.81 22.26
C LEU A 133 -6.99 -4.88 21.76
N GLY A 134 -7.70 -3.75 21.79
CA GLY A 134 -9.07 -3.67 21.30
C GLY A 134 -9.17 -3.93 19.80
N VAL A 135 -8.28 -3.33 19.01
CA VAL A 135 -8.22 -3.54 17.56
C VAL A 135 -7.83 -4.99 17.23
N PHE A 136 -6.91 -5.60 17.98
CA PHE A 136 -6.58 -7.01 17.84
C PHE A 136 -7.78 -7.92 18.15
N ALA A 137 -8.50 -7.64 19.23
CA ALA A 137 -9.70 -8.39 19.59
C ALA A 137 -10.79 -8.29 18.51
N ILE A 138 -11.00 -7.10 17.94
CA ILE A 138 -11.94 -6.90 16.82
C ILE A 138 -11.52 -7.75 15.61
N ALA A 139 -10.25 -7.71 15.22
CA ALA A 139 -9.74 -8.51 14.11
C ALA A 139 -9.95 -10.02 14.36
N ALA A 140 -9.65 -10.51 15.57
CA ALA A 140 -9.84 -11.91 15.93
C ALA A 140 -11.32 -12.33 15.89
N ILE A 141 -12.23 -11.46 16.36
CA ILE A 141 -13.68 -11.71 16.30
C ILE A 141 -14.16 -11.76 14.85
N VAL A 142 -13.77 -10.77 14.03
CA VAL A 142 -14.12 -10.75 12.60
C VAL A 142 -13.64 -12.03 11.91
N THR A 143 -12.38 -12.43 12.13
CA THR A 143 -11.86 -13.68 11.57
C THR A 143 -12.63 -14.90 12.05
N PHE A 144 -12.86 -15.02 13.36
CA PHE A 144 -13.57 -16.17 13.92
C PHE A 144 -14.99 -16.30 13.38
N VAL A 145 -15.74 -15.19 13.34
CA VAL A 145 -17.11 -15.16 12.80
C VAL A 145 -17.09 -15.46 11.30
N TYR A 146 -16.13 -14.90 10.56
CA TYR A 146 -16.02 -15.13 9.12
C TYR A 146 -15.79 -16.61 8.77
N LEU A 147 -14.94 -17.29 9.54
CA LEU A 147 -14.66 -18.72 9.38
C LEU A 147 -15.86 -19.63 9.72
N ILE A 148 -16.90 -19.11 10.37
CA ILE A 148 -18.13 -19.86 10.68
C ILE A 148 -19.21 -19.56 9.65
N ILE A 149 -19.44 -18.28 9.33
CA ILE A 149 -20.54 -17.86 8.46
C ILE A 149 -20.20 -18.15 6.99
N LEU A 150 -18.91 -18.08 6.60
CA LEU A 150 -18.43 -18.29 5.24
C LEU A 150 -19.10 -17.37 4.19
N ASP A 151 -19.67 -16.25 4.64
CA ASP A 151 -20.32 -15.24 3.80
C ASP A 151 -19.36 -14.06 3.58
N PRO A 152 -18.85 -13.87 2.35
CA PRO A 152 -17.96 -12.77 1.99
C PRO A 152 -18.55 -11.39 2.28
N MET A 153 -19.88 -11.24 2.26
CA MET A 153 -20.53 -9.96 2.55
C MET A 153 -20.25 -9.46 3.98
N PHE A 154 -20.16 -10.39 4.94
CA PHE A 154 -19.79 -10.04 6.33
C PHE A 154 -18.41 -9.40 6.39
N HIS A 155 -17.42 -10.01 5.71
CA HIS A 155 -16.06 -9.47 5.63
C HIS A 155 -16.05 -8.09 4.95
N GLN A 156 -16.72 -7.95 3.81
CA GLN A 156 -16.76 -6.70 3.04
C GLN A 156 -17.31 -5.54 3.87
N VAL A 157 -18.42 -5.76 4.59
CA VAL A 157 -19.03 -4.75 5.47
C VAL A 157 -18.10 -4.39 6.62
N ALA A 158 -17.47 -5.38 7.26
CA ALA A 158 -16.54 -5.15 8.36
C ALA A 158 -15.31 -4.33 7.90
N TYR A 159 -14.74 -4.69 6.75
CA TYR A 159 -13.63 -3.98 6.14
C TYR A 159 -13.99 -2.54 5.75
N ALA A 160 -15.16 -2.33 5.13
CA ALA A 160 -15.65 -1.01 4.75
C ALA A 160 -15.86 -0.11 5.98
N ALA A 161 -16.50 -0.63 7.03
CA ALA A 161 -16.73 0.12 8.27
C ALA A 161 -15.40 0.54 8.92
N LEU A 162 -14.44 -0.37 9.00
CA LEU A 162 -13.12 -0.09 9.56
C LEU A 162 -12.37 0.97 8.74
N SER A 163 -12.39 0.85 7.42
CA SER A 163 -11.74 1.77 6.47
C SER A 163 -12.34 3.18 6.52
N VAL A 164 -13.66 3.30 6.56
CA VAL A 164 -14.35 4.60 6.70
C VAL A 164 -14.01 5.26 8.04
N ALA A 165 -13.99 4.49 9.12
CA ALA A 165 -13.66 5.02 10.45
C ALA A 165 -12.23 5.59 10.51
N VAL A 166 -11.23 4.85 10.02
CA VAL A 166 -9.84 5.30 10.03
C VAL A 166 -9.61 6.47 9.06
N LEU A 167 -10.21 6.44 7.87
CA LEU A 167 -10.09 7.52 6.90
C LEU A 167 -10.74 8.80 7.42
N GLY A 168 -11.96 8.71 7.96
CA GLY A 168 -12.66 9.86 8.55
C GLY A 168 -11.90 10.49 9.70
N ARG A 169 -11.36 9.65 10.60
CA ARG A 169 -10.50 10.11 11.70
C ARG A 169 -9.22 10.80 11.19
N SER A 170 -8.59 10.25 10.17
CA SER A 170 -7.37 10.81 9.57
C SER A 170 -7.63 12.15 8.87
N ILE A 171 -8.75 12.28 8.15
CA ILE A 171 -9.17 13.55 7.53
C ILE A 171 -9.45 14.61 8.60
N TRP A 172 -10.12 14.24 9.70
CA TRP A 172 -10.32 15.15 10.82
C TRP A 172 -8.99 15.63 11.42
N GLN A 173 -8.02 14.73 11.60
CA GLN A 173 -6.69 15.08 12.11
C GLN A 173 -5.94 16.01 11.15
N MET A 174 -6.04 15.75 9.84
CA MET A 174 -5.47 16.61 8.80
C MET A 174 -5.98 18.05 8.93
N TYR A 175 -7.30 18.25 9.05
CA TYR A 175 -7.86 19.59 9.16
C TYR A 175 -7.50 20.30 10.48
N LYS A 176 -7.38 19.55 11.57
CA LYS A 176 -7.04 20.07 12.90
C LYS A 176 -5.55 20.45 13.02
N GLU A 177 -4.65 19.58 12.58
CA GLU A 177 -3.22 19.67 12.91
C GLU A 177 -2.35 20.21 11.77
N VAL A 178 -2.72 20.02 10.50
CA VAL A 178 -1.89 20.43 9.36
C VAL A 178 -2.09 21.91 9.05
N LYS A 179 -1.20 22.76 9.56
CA LYS A 179 -1.27 24.23 9.41
C LYS A 179 -0.90 24.74 8.01
N PRO A 180 0.19 24.28 7.36
CA PRO A 180 0.60 24.83 6.06
C PRO A 180 -0.43 24.53 4.97
N ALA A 181 -0.96 25.58 4.33
CA ALA A 181 -1.97 25.46 3.28
C ALA A 181 -1.50 24.58 2.10
N LYS A 182 -0.20 24.67 1.76
CA LYS A 182 0.41 23.82 0.72
C LYS A 182 0.32 22.34 1.09
N SER A 183 0.77 21.95 2.28
CA SER A 183 0.73 20.55 2.73
C SER A 183 -0.69 20.01 2.83
N ARG A 184 -1.63 20.81 3.32
CA ARG A 184 -3.05 20.44 3.37
C ARG A 184 -3.61 20.19 1.96
N LYS A 185 -3.25 21.02 0.97
CA LYS A 185 -3.65 20.81 -0.43
C LYS A 185 -3.10 19.50 -1.00
N GLU A 186 -1.84 19.16 -0.71
CA GLU A 186 -1.25 17.89 -1.15
C GLU A 186 -1.94 16.67 -0.51
N LEU A 187 -2.20 16.71 0.81
CA LEU A 187 -2.94 15.66 1.50
C LEU A 187 -4.36 15.52 0.95
N LEU A 188 -5.06 16.64 0.72
CA LEU A 188 -6.41 16.62 0.18
C LEU A 188 -6.43 16.09 -1.25
N ARG A 189 -5.39 16.39 -2.05
CA ARG A 189 -5.22 15.82 -3.39
C ARG A 189 -5.12 14.30 -3.30
N MET A 190 -4.30 13.75 -2.41
CA MET A 190 -4.18 12.30 -2.21
C MET A 190 -5.50 11.65 -1.77
N VAL A 191 -6.22 12.29 -0.85
CA VAL A 191 -7.52 11.80 -0.37
C VAL A 191 -8.53 11.77 -1.51
N VAL A 192 -8.67 12.86 -2.26
CA VAL A 192 -9.63 12.94 -3.37
C VAL A 192 -9.24 11.96 -4.48
N THR A 193 -7.98 11.91 -4.91
CA THR A 193 -7.55 10.95 -5.93
C THR A 193 -7.71 9.51 -5.47
N GLY A 194 -7.40 9.22 -4.21
CA GLY A 194 -7.55 7.90 -3.61
C GLY A 194 -9.00 7.42 -3.56
N ILE A 195 -9.89 8.25 -3.02
CA ILE A 195 -11.33 7.94 -2.96
C ILE A 195 -11.92 7.81 -4.36
N SER A 196 -11.64 8.74 -5.27
CA SER A 196 -12.13 8.67 -6.65
C SER A 196 -11.65 7.41 -7.37
N SER A 197 -10.38 7.04 -7.21
CA SER A 197 -9.83 5.80 -7.76
C SER A 197 -10.55 4.58 -7.18
N PHE A 198 -10.66 4.50 -5.86
CA PHE A 198 -11.31 3.36 -5.19
C PHE A 198 -12.78 3.21 -5.59
N LEU A 199 -13.55 4.31 -5.60
CA LEU A 199 -14.96 4.30 -5.99
C LEU A 199 -15.16 3.95 -7.47
N PHE A 200 -14.25 4.40 -8.34
CA PHE A 200 -14.30 4.02 -9.75
C PHE A 200 -14.02 2.52 -9.92
N GLY A 201 -13.00 1.99 -9.24
CA GLY A 201 -12.80 0.55 -9.16
C GLY A 201 -14.06 -0.17 -8.68
N PHE A 202 -14.65 0.28 -7.57
CA PHE A 202 -15.84 -0.34 -6.96
C PHE A 202 -17.03 -0.37 -7.92
N LEU A 203 -17.21 0.70 -8.70
CA LEU A 203 -18.20 0.74 -9.76
C LEU A 203 -17.94 -0.36 -10.81
N LEU A 204 -16.70 -0.49 -11.30
CA LEU A 204 -16.34 -1.52 -12.28
C LEU A 204 -16.55 -2.93 -11.74
N TRP A 205 -16.19 -3.18 -10.48
CA TRP A 205 -16.42 -4.45 -9.79
C TRP A 205 -17.92 -4.81 -9.72
N ASN A 206 -18.79 -3.85 -9.39
CA ASN A 206 -20.23 -4.09 -9.38
C ASN A 206 -20.79 -4.37 -10.78
N ILE A 207 -20.30 -3.66 -11.81
CA ILE A 207 -20.69 -3.94 -13.20
C ILE A 207 -20.26 -5.35 -13.61
N ASP A 208 -19.06 -5.78 -13.20
CA ASP A 208 -18.55 -7.14 -13.45
C ASP A 208 -19.48 -8.22 -12.90
N ASN A 209 -19.93 -8.04 -11.65
CA ASN A 209 -20.85 -8.98 -10.98
C ASN A 209 -22.25 -8.99 -11.64
N GLU A 210 -22.86 -7.83 -11.84
CA GLU A 210 -24.25 -7.73 -12.31
C GLU A 210 -24.40 -8.00 -13.81
N ALA A 211 -23.43 -7.58 -14.62
CA ALA A 211 -23.49 -7.67 -16.08
C ALA A 211 -22.69 -8.87 -16.64
N CYS A 212 -22.33 -9.83 -15.79
CA CYS A 212 -21.34 -10.86 -16.12
C CYS A 212 -21.65 -11.64 -17.41
N SER A 213 -22.89 -12.10 -17.59
CA SER A 213 -23.31 -12.85 -18.78
C SER A 213 -23.15 -12.04 -20.08
N THR A 214 -23.39 -10.73 -20.01
CA THR A 214 -23.23 -9.81 -21.13
C THR A 214 -21.76 -9.56 -21.41
N LEU A 215 -20.95 -9.33 -20.37
CA LEU A 215 -19.50 -9.14 -20.48
C LEU A 215 -18.81 -10.37 -21.08
N ARG A 216 -19.13 -11.58 -20.63
CA ARG A 216 -18.66 -12.85 -21.21
C ARG A 216 -19.02 -12.95 -22.69
N SER A 217 -20.28 -12.69 -23.03
CA SER A 217 -20.74 -12.72 -24.43
C SER A 217 -19.95 -11.73 -25.31
N TRP A 218 -19.70 -10.52 -24.82
CA TRP A 218 -18.91 -9.53 -25.54
C TRP A 218 -17.44 -9.94 -25.66
N ARG A 219 -16.84 -10.53 -24.62
CA ARG A 219 -15.47 -11.07 -24.67
C ARG A 219 -15.30 -12.12 -25.77
N HIS A 220 -16.26 -13.04 -25.91
CA HIS A 220 -16.25 -14.04 -26.99
C HIS A 220 -16.42 -13.45 -28.40
N VAL A 221 -17.18 -12.36 -28.55
CA VAL A 221 -17.34 -11.68 -29.85
C VAL A 221 -16.08 -10.87 -30.21
N VAL A 222 -15.52 -10.17 -29.23
CA VAL A 222 -14.38 -9.28 -29.41
C VAL A 222 -13.07 -10.05 -29.57
N GLY A 223 -12.89 -11.14 -28.82
CA GLY A 223 -11.67 -11.95 -28.79
C GLY A 223 -10.49 -11.30 -28.07
N ILE A 224 -9.39 -12.02 -27.90
CA ILE A 224 -8.19 -11.55 -27.19
C ILE A 224 -7.19 -10.88 -28.16
N PRO A 225 -6.46 -9.84 -27.73
CA PRO A 225 -6.35 -9.32 -26.36
C PRO A 225 -7.41 -8.30 -25.96
N TRP A 226 -8.25 -7.83 -26.89
CA TRP A 226 -9.19 -6.74 -26.63
C TRP A 226 -10.28 -7.09 -25.61
N GLY A 227 -10.65 -8.37 -25.51
CA GLY A 227 -11.54 -8.90 -24.48
C GLY A 227 -11.01 -8.68 -23.06
N PHE A 228 -9.69 -8.56 -22.86
CA PHE A 228 -9.11 -8.27 -21.54
C PHE A 228 -9.54 -6.90 -21.00
N LEU A 229 -9.92 -5.95 -21.86
CA LEU A 229 -10.43 -4.66 -21.42
C LEU A 229 -11.80 -4.76 -20.75
N LEU A 230 -12.53 -5.86 -21.00
CA LEU A 230 -13.85 -6.14 -20.44
C LEU A 230 -13.79 -6.95 -19.13
N GLU A 231 -12.59 -7.32 -18.66
CA GLU A 231 -12.38 -7.95 -17.35
C GLU A 231 -12.40 -6.84 -16.28
N LEU A 232 -13.61 -6.42 -15.90
CA LEU A 232 -13.80 -5.24 -15.05
C LEU A 232 -13.33 -5.48 -13.61
N HIS A 233 -13.35 -6.74 -13.15
CA HIS A 233 -12.71 -7.15 -11.91
C HIS A 233 -11.19 -6.95 -11.94
N GLY A 234 -10.53 -7.18 -13.08
CA GLY A 234 -9.12 -6.89 -13.25
C GLY A 234 -8.79 -5.40 -13.09
N TRP A 235 -9.66 -4.52 -13.59
CA TRP A 235 -9.54 -3.07 -13.38
C TRP A 235 -9.78 -2.67 -11.93
N TRP A 236 -10.68 -3.36 -11.22
CA TRP A 236 -10.88 -3.16 -9.79
C TRP A 236 -9.57 -3.30 -9.00
N HIS A 237 -8.74 -4.31 -9.27
CA HIS A 237 -7.42 -4.45 -8.62
C HIS A 237 -6.49 -3.26 -8.87
N ILE A 238 -6.45 -2.75 -10.10
CA ILE A 238 -5.61 -1.60 -10.46
C ILE A 238 -6.07 -0.33 -9.71
N PHE A 239 -7.37 -0.03 -9.76
CA PHE A 239 -7.91 1.20 -9.20
C PHE A 239 -7.97 1.20 -7.67
N THR A 240 -8.27 0.05 -7.05
CA THR A 240 -8.21 -0.09 -5.59
C THR A 240 -6.78 -0.13 -5.08
N GLY A 241 -5.87 -0.82 -5.78
CA GLY A 241 -4.44 -0.78 -5.47
C GLY A 241 -3.87 0.64 -5.50
N LEU A 242 -4.21 1.43 -6.52
CA LEU A 242 -3.88 2.85 -6.56
C LEU A 242 -4.55 3.64 -5.43
N GLY A 243 -5.84 3.39 -5.17
CA GLY A 243 -6.59 4.04 -4.09
C GLY A 243 -5.95 3.84 -2.72
N VAL A 244 -5.60 2.59 -2.40
CA VAL A 244 -4.92 2.20 -1.15
C VAL A 244 -3.50 2.77 -1.11
N TYR A 245 -2.77 2.77 -2.23
CA TYR A 245 -1.47 3.43 -2.32
C TYR A 245 -1.55 4.92 -1.93
N TYR A 246 -2.47 5.68 -2.55
CA TYR A 246 -2.67 7.09 -2.21
C TYR A 246 -3.00 7.29 -0.74
N TYR A 247 -3.83 6.40 -0.19
CA TYR A 247 -4.22 6.43 1.22
C TYR A 247 -3.04 6.15 2.17
N ILE A 248 -2.17 5.19 1.86
CA ILE A 248 -0.97 4.91 2.68
C ILE A 248 -0.01 6.10 2.66
N VAL A 249 0.27 6.69 1.49
CA VAL A 249 1.13 7.89 1.38
C VAL A 249 0.50 9.09 2.09
N PHE A 250 -0.84 9.21 2.05
CA PHE A 250 -1.56 10.21 2.83
C PHE A 250 -1.35 10.01 4.34
N LEU A 251 -1.45 8.80 4.87
CA LEU A 251 -1.20 8.52 6.29
C LEU A 251 0.25 8.79 6.68
N GLU A 252 1.20 8.41 5.83
CA GLU A 252 2.62 8.67 6.02
C GLU A 252 2.89 10.18 6.11
N TYR A 253 2.37 10.95 5.15
CA TYR A 253 2.57 12.39 5.14
C TYR A 253 1.83 13.09 6.28
N LEU A 254 0.59 12.68 6.58
CA LEU A 254 -0.16 13.19 7.72
C LEU A 254 0.63 12.98 9.03
N ARG A 255 1.15 11.77 9.23
CA ARG A 255 1.90 11.40 10.44
C ARG A 255 3.15 12.26 10.64
N ILE A 256 3.85 12.62 9.57
CA ILE A 256 4.98 13.55 9.63
C ILE A 256 4.57 14.92 10.18
N HIS A 257 3.40 15.45 9.78
CA HIS A 257 2.87 16.69 10.35
C HIS A 257 2.44 16.51 11.81
N LEU A 258 1.79 15.39 12.15
CA LEU A 258 1.38 15.09 13.52
C LEU A 258 2.58 15.01 14.49
N LEU A 259 3.73 14.56 14.02
CA LEU A 259 4.99 14.49 14.78
C LEU A 259 5.79 15.81 14.78
N GLY A 260 5.37 16.82 14.02
CA GLY A 260 6.08 18.09 13.90
C GLY A 260 7.41 17.99 13.14
N THR A 261 7.61 16.95 12.33
CA THR A 261 8.86 16.71 11.58
C THR A 261 8.76 17.10 10.11
N GLN A 262 7.69 17.78 9.70
CA GLN A 262 7.42 18.16 8.31
C GLN A 262 8.54 18.93 7.62
N ASP A 263 9.36 19.68 8.36
CA ASP A 263 10.48 20.45 7.78
C ASP A 263 11.63 19.58 7.30
N GLN A 264 11.63 18.29 7.66
CA GLN A 264 12.62 17.31 7.20
C GLN A 264 12.19 16.58 5.93
N PHE A 265 10.95 16.75 5.47
CA PHE A 265 10.37 15.96 4.39
C PHE A 265 9.67 16.81 3.34
N ALA A 266 9.63 16.30 2.11
CA ALA A 266 8.90 16.89 1.00
C ALA A 266 7.97 15.84 0.37
N CYS A 267 6.73 16.24 0.13
CA CYS A 267 5.81 15.48 -0.70
C CYS A 267 6.11 15.76 -2.18
N ILE A 268 6.38 14.70 -2.95
CA ILE A 268 6.75 14.77 -4.36
C ILE A 268 5.76 13.92 -5.15
N TRP A 269 5.28 14.42 -6.28
CA TRP A 269 4.47 13.65 -7.23
C TRP A 269 5.33 13.30 -8.44
N SER A 270 5.69 12.02 -8.56
CA SER A 270 6.49 11.47 -9.64
C SER A 270 5.61 10.88 -10.75
N ILE A 271 6.25 10.43 -11.85
CA ILE A 271 5.61 9.72 -12.98
C ILE A 271 4.38 10.49 -13.49
N GLY A 272 4.61 11.61 -14.18
CA GLY A 272 3.53 12.43 -14.74
C GLY A 272 2.62 13.09 -13.70
N GLY A 273 3.02 13.10 -12.42
CA GLY A 273 2.21 13.65 -11.34
C GLY A 273 1.13 12.70 -10.81
N ILE A 274 1.30 11.39 -11.04
CA ILE A 274 0.38 10.33 -10.59
C ILE A 274 0.86 9.69 -9.29
N ILE A 275 2.15 9.44 -9.13
CA ILE A 275 2.67 8.64 -8.01
C ILE A 275 3.27 9.53 -6.93
N PRO A 276 2.53 9.87 -5.85
CA PRO A 276 3.06 10.63 -4.73
C PRO A 276 4.00 9.78 -3.87
N HIS A 277 5.00 10.41 -3.28
CA HIS A 277 5.86 9.81 -2.26
C HIS A 277 6.43 10.90 -1.35
N VAL A 278 6.82 10.52 -0.13
CA VAL A 278 7.39 11.45 0.84
C VAL A 278 8.87 11.17 1.03
N ASP A 279 9.69 12.15 0.70
CA ASP A 279 11.15 12.02 0.69
C ASP A 279 11.79 12.95 1.72
N ARG A 280 12.89 12.49 2.33
CA ARG A 280 13.66 13.33 3.25
C ARG A 280 14.41 14.41 2.46
N ILE A 281 14.33 15.66 2.92
CA ILE A 281 15.04 16.79 2.32
C ILE A 281 16.54 16.60 2.54
N LYS A 282 17.30 16.45 1.45
CA LYS A 282 18.77 16.37 1.53
C LYS A 282 19.33 17.74 1.96
N PRO A 283 20.24 17.80 2.95
CA PRO A 283 20.91 19.05 3.28
C PRO A 283 21.68 19.56 2.05
N LYS A 284 21.53 20.85 1.73
CA LYS A 284 22.36 21.48 0.68
C LYS A 284 23.83 21.33 1.08
N PRO A 285 24.73 20.89 0.18
CA PRO A 285 26.15 20.89 0.49
C PRO A 285 26.56 22.33 0.80
N THR A 286 27.03 22.57 2.02
CA THR A 286 27.65 23.83 2.41
C THR A 286 28.85 24.03 1.49
N LYS A 287 28.81 25.07 0.64
CA LYS A 287 30.01 25.53 -0.04
C LYS A 287 30.98 25.96 1.06
N SER A 288 31.95 25.11 1.38
CA SER A 288 33.11 25.50 2.15
C SER A 288 33.82 26.60 1.36
N THR A 289 33.63 27.85 1.77
CA THR A 289 34.57 28.93 1.42
C THR A 289 35.86 28.63 2.18
N ALA A 290 36.70 27.79 1.56
CA ALA A 290 38.09 27.67 1.95
C ALA A 290 38.76 29.00 1.63
N ASN A 291 38.81 29.90 2.61
CA ASN A 291 39.73 31.03 2.59
C ASN A 291 41.14 30.44 2.62
N GLY A 292 41.76 30.36 1.44
CA GLY A 292 43.17 29.99 1.29
C GLY A 292 44.04 31.03 1.98
N PHE A 293 44.48 30.73 3.20
CA PHE A 293 45.70 31.31 3.74
C PHE A 293 46.87 30.75 2.93
N ILE A 294 47.48 31.58 2.08
CA ILE A 294 48.78 31.31 1.49
C ILE A 294 49.79 31.36 2.63
N ALA A 295 50.21 30.20 3.13
CA ALA A 295 51.39 30.07 3.97
C ALA A 295 52.61 29.86 3.06
N ASN A 296 53.51 30.85 3.05
CA ASN A 296 54.80 30.75 2.38
C ASN A 296 55.59 29.54 2.90
N GLY A 297 56.12 28.76 1.96
CA GLY A 297 56.91 27.59 2.25
C GLY A 297 58.25 27.92 2.90
N HIS A 298 58.60 27.12 3.90
CA HIS A 298 59.96 26.63 4.06
C HIS A 298 59.90 25.21 4.60
N VAL A 299 60.29 24.26 3.74
CA VAL A 299 60.47 22.85 4.08
C VAL A 299 61.87 22.69 4.62
N SER A 300 62.00 22.16 5.83
CA SER A 300 63.21 21.46 6.28
C SER A 300 62.81 20.20 7.04
N ASN A 301 63.19 19.05 6.46
CA ASN A 301 63.00 17.70 6.98
C ASN A 301 63.74 17.50 8.31
N GLY A 302 63.09 16.83 9.26
CA GLY A 302 63.70 16.31 10.47
C GLY A 302 62.95 15.07 10.98
N HIS A 303 63.55 13.90 10.82
CA HIS A 303 63.12 12.63 11.42
C HIS A 303 63.13 12.69 12.96
N ALA A 304 62.10 12.14 13.63
CA ALA A 304 62.26 11.19 14.75
C ALA A 304 60.93 10.81 15.46
N LYS A 305 60.72 9.49 15.55
CA LYS A 305 60.22 8.66 16.67
C LYS A 305 59.01 9.08 17.53
N ALA A 306 58.03 8.18 17.47
CA ALA A 306 57.12 7.66 18.52
C ALA A 306 57.25 8.19 19.97
N ARG A 307 56.10 8.55 20.55
CA ARG A 307 55.81 8.28 21.97
C ARG A 307 54.30 8.21 22.27
N THR A 308 53.96 7.16 22.98
CA THR A 308 52.70 6.83 23.66
C THR A 308 52.39 7.83 24.77
N THR A 309 51.11 8.18 24.97
CA THR A 309 50.54 8.42 26.32
C THR A 309 49.01 8.32 26.32
N GLN A 310 48.54 7.62 27.34
CA GLN A 310 47.16 7.30 27.69
C GLN A 310 46.37 8.49 28.24
N SER A 311 45.08 8.24 28.41
CA SER A 311 44.24 8.71 29.52
C SER A 311 43.71 10.14 29.44
N GLU A 312 42.38 10.28 29.26
CA GLU A 312 41.56 10.84 30.33
C GLU A 312 40.06 10.54 30.16
N THR A 313 39.52 10.01 31.25
CA THR A 313 38.12 9.74 31.59
C THR A 313 37.25 11.00 31.67
N ARG A 314 36.02 10.95 31.12
CA ARG A 314 34.90 11.79 31.59
C ARG A 314 33.60 10.98 31.67
N THR A 315 33.11 10.85 32.90
CA THR A 315 31.81 10.32 33.33
C THR A 315 30.65 11.22 32.85
N PRO A 316 29.41 10.67 32.74
CA PRO A 316 28.31 11.31 32.03
C PRO A 316 27.45 12.21 32.92
N GLN A 317 27.03 13.37 32.38
CA GLN A 317 26.02 14.22 33.01
C GLN A 317 24.61 13.66 32.77
N THR A 318 23.96 13.30 33.86
CA THR A 318 22.53 13.03 33.98
C THR A 318 21.72 14.30 33.79
N ARG A 319 20.79 14.31 32.82
CA ARG A 319 19.80 15.39 32.63
C ARG A 319 18.45 14.91 33.19
N SER A 320 17.98 15.59 34.23
CA SER A 320 16.68 15.39 34.85
C SER A 320 15.55 15.79 33.89
N ARG A 321 14.55 14.92 33.76
CA ARG A 321 13.26 15.19 33.11
C ARG A 321 12.28 15.67 34.16
N THR A 322 11.87 16.93 34.07
CA THR A 322 10.69 17.46 34.75
C THR A 322 9.44 17.13 33.92
N ARG A 323 8.58 16.28 34.46
CA ARG A 323 7.17 16.13 34.08
C ARG A 323 6.42 17.42 34.49
N LYS A 324 5.56 17.93 33.61
CA LYS A 324 4.44 18.79 34.01
C LYS A 324 3.13 18.05 33.71
N ALA A 325 2.19 18.31 34.60
CA ALA A 325 0.90 17.66 34.83
C ALA A 325 -0.06 17.73 33.64
#